data_AF-A0A4P9VZX0-F1
#
_entry.id   AF-A0A4P9VZX0-F1
#
_cell.length_a   1.000
_cell.length_b   1.000
_cell.length_c   1.000
_cell.angle_alpha   90.00
_cell.angle_beta   90.00
_cell.angle_gamma   90.00
#
_symmetry.space_group_name_H-M   'P 1'
#
loop_
_entity.id
_entity.type
_entity.pdbx_description
1 polymer ?
#
loop_
_entity_poly.entity_id
_entity_poly.type
_entity_poly.pdbx_seq_one_letter_code
_entity_poly.pdbx_strand_id
1 'polypeptide(L)'
;AIRTIVYCSNTPALDSTGFPILNGTDPRLPSSTAIPSNIGKASYLLNFMFYLFVSSTQNPGASSFGDTNPCVMWFGENYPSSPIAVRPNATVQALASTAYKDSTYFPGPSTGYLQTIATPPVDLVNAYDISDDAEVLSQYQLRPWAIVAASAAASPQLGSAPQKALFNITAIPAIFSSPLGFNPTNGATPANGLFDTIEPRVWYSLDQTTDSLLGIQQVPFFETASNLTTVNDINTEMGNILRQTILALSKVDKSALTEANPAPSVLASFFDSVAEATNGLPYAGLTFQTVDHSNRTYQIGSDIRLTRAANYPAQGKRIVLFQALLGSALLRSSNPANLGTATITQGIRLMPDITTTALKSTYYISQYITLFLLYLLSAIVFLVFGRIAKISMFVNTQGAVLAILFLLWGNVQSKSECIEWVMKMRGQGLREYPFHDIASVILTISHRKYFLLSQVLVFLIVLVSVVISIVSEQLFVNGPAPLAYFIWPPFAFYRSLTLINEASFLQGSR
;
A
#
# COMPACT_ATOMS: atom_id res chain seq x y z
N ALA A 1 -16.14 18.10 -1.24
CA ALA A 1 -15.54 19.32 -1.82
C ALA A 1 -14.29 18.94 -2.59
N ILE A 2 -14.00 19.58 -3.73
CA ILE A 2 -12.75 19.36 -4.47
C ILE A 2 -11.60 19.98 -3.66
N ARG A 3 -10.63 19.16 -3.29
CA ARG A 3 -9.38 19.56 -2.64
C ARG A 3 -8.18 19.24 -3.53
N THR A 4 -7.22 20.15 -3.58
CA THR A 4 -5.87 19.89 -4.09
C THR A 4 -4.99 19.60 -2.88
N ILE A 5 -4.23 18.51 -2.95
CA ILE A 5 -3.37 18.02 -1.88
C ILE A 5 -1.94 17.97 -2.42
N VAL A 6 -1.01 18.57 -1.69
CA VAL A 6 0.43 18.49 -1.93
C VAL A 6 1.01 17.48 -0.93
N TYR A 7 1.29 16.27 -1.41
CA TYR A 7 2.01 15.27 -0.66
C TYR A 7 3.49 15.62 -0.56
N CYS A 8 4.16 15.11 0.46
CA CYS A 8 5.57 15.38 0.73
C CYS A 8 5.95 16.86 0.78
N SER A 9 5.00 17.70 1.23
CA SER A 9 5.21 19.13 1.44
C SER A 9 6.35 19.39 2.42
N ASN A 10 6.96 20.56 2.31
CA ASN A 10 7.93 21.04 3.29
C ASN A 10 7.31 21.68 4.54
N THR A 11 5.99 21.82 4.57
CA THR A 11 5.25 22.38 5.70
C THR A 11 4.81 21.24 6.64
N PRO A 12 5.04 21.35 7.96
CA PRO A 12 4.65 20.31 8.91
C PRO A 12 3.12 20.21 8.99
N ALA A 13 2.59 19.02 8.72
CA ALA A 13 1.20 18.63 8.85
C ALA A 13 1.11 17.67 10.03
N LEU A 14 1.22 18.25 11.22
CA LEU A 14 1.20 17.53 12.50
C LEU A 14 -0.11 17.83 13.23
N ASP A 15 -0.58 16.89 14.01
CA ASP A 15 -1.71 17.06 14.90
C ASP A 15 -1.29 17.77 16.20
N SER A 16 -2.16 17.65 17.19
CA SER A 16 -2.02 18.31 18.48
C SER A 16 -0.91 17.67 19.34
N THR A 17 -0.64 16.37 19.17
CA THR A 17 0.40 15.60 19.89
C THR A 17 1.76 15.66 19.17
N GLY A 18 1.78 16.22 17.96
CA GLY A 18 2.96 16.36 17.12
C GLY A 18 3.20 15.13 16.23
N PHE A 19 2.21 14.24 16.12
CA PHE A 19 2.20 13.16 15.17
C PHE A 19 1.76 13.64 13.79
N PRO A 20 2.16 12.94 12.73
CA PRO A 20 1.78 13.34 11.40
C PRO A 20 0.31 13.02 11.11
N ILE A 21 -0.39 14.01 10.55
CA ILE A 21 -1.75 13.82 10.04
C ILE A 21 -1.68 12.98 8.77
N LEU A 22 -2.16 11.74 8.83
CA LEU A 22 -2.20 10.82 7.69
C LEU A 22 -3.44 11.04 6.80
N ASN A 23 -4.52 11.55 7.38
CA ASN A 23 -5.79 11.72 6.69
C ASN A 23 -5.81 13.02 5.86
N GLY A 24 -5.79 12.90 4.53
CA GLY A 24 -5.86 14.04 3.61
C GLY A 24 -7.16 14.87 3.66
N THR A 25 -8.17 14.42 4.40
CA THR A 25 -9.43 15.14 4.63
C THR A 25 -9.49 15.91 5.94
N ASP A 26 -8.51 15.70 6.83
CA ASP A 26 -8.47 16.30 8.16
C ASP A 26 -8.53 17.85 8.05
N PRO A 27 -9.42 18.52 8.80
CA PRO A 27 -9.55 19.98 8.77
C PRO A 27 -8.35 20.73 9.35
N ARG A 28 -7.50 20.06 10.15
CA ARG A 28 -6.28 20.61 10.77
C ARG A 28 -5.13 20.74 9.77
N LEU A 29 -5.27 20.20 8.55
CA LEU A 29 -4.21 20.27 7.55
C LEU A 29 -3.83 21.71 7.19
N PRO A 30 -2.53 22.05 7.19
CA PRO A 30 -2.09 23.35 6.72
C PRO A 30 -2.44 23.52 5.24
N SER A 31 -2.78 24.74 4.84
CA SER A 31 -3.08 25.08 3.45
C SER A 31 -2.17 26.20 2.95
N SER A 32 -1.86 26.17 1.65
CA SER A 32 -1.08 27.20 0.97
C SER A 32 -1.69 27.54 -0.38
N THR A 33 -1.68 28.84 -0.71
CA THR A 33 -2.05 29.38 -2.02
C THR A 33 -0.83 29.67 -2.90
N ALA A 34 0.38 29.47 -2.37
CA ALA A 34 1.65 29.79 -3.02
C ALA A 34 2.24 28.63 -3.84
N ILE A 35 1.44 27.58 -4.12
CA ILE A 35 1.90 26.43 -4.91
C ILE A 35 1.93 26.81 -6.39
N PRO A 36 3.09 26.78 -7.08
CA PRO A 36 3.22 27.34 -8.43
C PRO A 36 2.27 26.73 -9.48
N SER A 37 1.93 25.45 -9.36
CA SER A 37 1.00 24.76 -10.27
C SER A 37 -0.48 24.97 -9.94
N ASN A 38 -0.80 25.64 -8.82
CA ASN A 38 -2.16 25.86 -8.34
C ASN A 38 -2.35 27.28 -7.76
N ILE A 39 -1.75 28.28 -8.39
CA ILE A 39 -1.76 29.68 -7.93
C ILE A 39 -3.21 30.17 -7.72
N GLY A 40 -3.46 30.78 -6.56
CA GLY A 40 -4.76 31.36 -6.20
C GLY A 40 -5.79 30.36 -5.68
N LYS A 41 -5.46 29.06 -5.60
CA LYS A 41 -6.32 28.04 -4.98
C LYS A 41 -5.64 27.44 -3.76
N ALA A 42 -6.38 27.32 -2.66
CA ALA A 42 -5.89 26.67 -1.46
C ALA A 42 -5.55 25.20 -1.75
N SER A 43 -4.30 24.83 -1.45
CA SER A 43 -3.80 23.46 -1.54
C SER A 43 -3.44 22.99 -0.14
N TYR A 44 -3.97 21.85 0.28
CA TYR A 44 -3.68 21.26 1.57
C TYR A 44 -2.35 20.53 1.51
N LEU A 45 -1.57 20.57 2.59
CA LEU A 45 -0.19 20.11 2.62
C LEU A 45 -0.08 18.90 3.55
N LEU A 46 0.61 17.84 3.11
CA LEU A 46 0.83 16.60 3.86
C LEU A 46 2.31 16.21 3.82
N ASN A 47 2.81 15.55 4.88
CA ASN A 47 4.17 15.00 4.93
C ASN A 47 4.24 13.48 4.67
N PHE A 48 3.14 12.88 4.26
CA PHE A 48 3.04 11.49 3.86
C PHE A 48 2.68 11.40 2.40
N MET A 49 3.05 10.30 1.76
CA MET A 49 2.61 9.99 0.42
C MET A 49 1.71 8.77 0.47
N PHE A 50 0.57 8.91 -0.19
CA PHE A 50 -0.35 7.81 -0.41
C PHE A 50 -0.05 7.18 -1.76
N TYR A 51 0.58 6.01 -1.76
CA TYR A 51 0.73 5.19 -2.95
C TYR A 51 -0.39 4.17 -3.00
N LEU A 52 -1.46 4.48 -3.73
CA LEU A 52 -2.41 3.45 -4.08
C LEU A 52 -1.76 2.51 -5.11
N PHE A 53 -1.18 1.40 -4.66
CA PHE A 53 -0.63 0.39 -5.56
C PHE A 53 -1.79 -0.39 -6.20
N VAL A 54 -2.46 0.21 -7.20
CA VAL A 54 -3.52 -0.44 -7.98
C VAL A 54 -2.90 -1.40 -9.01
N SER A 55 -2.11 -2.35 -8.53
CA SER A 55 -1.87 -3.59 -9.25
C SER A 55 -3.18 -4.38 -9.18
N SER A 56 -4.06 -4.16 -10.16
CA SER A 56 -5.45 -4.62 -10.30
C SER A 56 -5.68 -6.15 -10.35
N THR A 57 -4.74 -6.96 -9.84
CA THR A 57 -4.79 -8.43 -9.86
C THR A 57 -4.74 -9.07 -8.47
N GLN A 58 -4.80 -8.29 -7.40
CA GLN A 58 -4.49 -8.78 -6.06
C GLN A 58 -5.57 -8.31 -5.08
N ASN A 59 -6.14 -9.23 -4.30
CA ASN A 59 -7.06 -8.89 -3.21
C ASN A 59 -6.44 -7.80 -2.33
N PRO A 60 -7.22 -6.80 -1.87
CA PRO A 60 -6.76 -5.83 -0.88
C PRO A 60 -6.41 -6.59 0.40
N GLY A 61 -5.14 -6.96 0.54
CA GLY A 61 -4.62 -7.53 1.77
C GLY A 61 -4.29 -6.42 2.77
N ALA A 62 -3.72 -6.83 3.90
CA ALA A 62 -3.17 -5.94 4.92
C ALA A 62 -2.25 -4.82 4.36
N SER A 63 -1.63 -5.05 3.19
CA SER A 63 -0.82 -4.05 2.48
C SER A 63 -1.58 -2.78 2.09
N SER A 64 -2.90 -2.84 1.87
CA SER A 64 -3.71 -1.66 1.51
C SER A 64 -3.84 -0.65 2.65
N PHE A 65 -3.61 -1.08 3.89
CA PHE A 65 -3.56 -0.19 5.06
C PHE A 65 -2.18 0.46 5.23
N GLY A 66 -1.13 -0.04 4.54
CA GLY A 66 0.22 0.52 4.53
C GLY A 66 0.53 1.43 3.32
N ASP A 67 -0.50 1.85 2.58
CA ASP A 67 -0.34 2.67 1.36
C ASP A 67 0.15 4.09 1.68
N THR A 68 -0.02 4.56 2.91
CA THR A 68 0.62 5.78 3.43
C THR A 68 2.06 5.47 3.80
N ASN A 69 3.01 6.20 3.22
CA ASN A 69 4.43 6.09 3.54
C ASN A 69 4.97 7.46 3.97
N PRO A 70 5.83 7.54 4.99
CA PRO A 70 6.46 8.80 5.38
C PRO A 70 7.30 9.31 4.21
N CYS A 71 7.18 10.61 3.91
CA CYS A 71 7.93 11.20 2.80
C CYS A 71 9.42 11.37 3.10
N VAL A 72 9.80 11.31 4.37
CA VAL A 72 11.19 11.44 4.81
C VAL A 72 11.49 10.27 5.75
N MET A 73 12.61 9.61 5.49
CA MET A 73 13.16 8.59 6.36
C MET A 73 14.63 8.90 6.66
N TRP A 74 15.04 8.69 7.91
CA TRP A 74 16.41 8.86 8.39
C TRP A 74 16.86 7.58 9.10
N PHE A 75 17.95 7.00 8.60
CA PHE A 75 18.48 5.73 9.09
C PHE A 75 19.53 5.88 10.19
N GLY A 76 20.02 7.10 10.43
CA GLY A 76 20.91 7.45 11.54
C GLY A 76 20.26 8.43 12.52
N GLU A 77 20.87 8.61 13.68
CA GLU A 77 20.33 9.47 14.75
C GLU A 77 20.58 10.96 14.54
N ASN A 78 21.62 11.30 13.78
CA ASN A 78 22.05 12.67 13.58
C ASN A 78 21.55 13.20 12.24
N TYR A 79 20.24 13.42 12.12
CA TYR A 79 19.61 14.00 10.92
C TYR A 79 19.40 15.52 11.08
N PRO A 80 19.37 16.29 9.96
CA PRO A 80 19.20 17.74 10.01
C PRO A 80 17.85 18.14 10.61
N SER A 81 17.86 19.12 11.50
CA SER A 81 16.64 19.80 11.97
C SER A 81 16.09 20.68 10.85
N SER A 82 15.01 20.25 10.23
CA SER A 82 14.24 20.97 9.20
C SER A 82 12.81 21.14 9.70
N PRO A 83 11.99 22.10 9.20
CA PRO A 83 10.57 22.16 9.57
C PRO A 83 9.88 20.79 9.47
N ILE A 84 10.20 20.00 8.43
CA ILE A 84 9.65 18.66 8.17
C ILE A 84 10.30 17.56 9.03
N ALA A 85 11.51 17.84 9.52
CA ALA A 85 12.30 16.92 10.31
C ALA A 85 12.66 17.62 11.62
N VAL A 86 11.67 17.80 12.49
CA VAL A 86 11.91 18.40 13.80
C VAL A 86 12.72 17.38 14.59
N ARG A 87 14.03 17.63 14.69
CA ARG A 87 14.85 16.90 15.64
C ARG A 87 14.37 17.26 17.04
N PRO A 88 14.14 16.29 17.93
CA PRO A 88 13.91 16.56 19.34
C PRO A 88 14.94 17.54 19.88
N ASN A 89 14.48 18.62 20.52
CA ASN A 89 15.40 19.59 21.11
C ASN A 89 16.13 18.90 22.27
N ALA A 90 17.46 18.91 22.25
CA ALA A 90 18.29 18.22 23.25
C ALA A 90 18.12 18.75 24.69
N THR A 91 17.40 19.86 24.88
CA THR A 91 17.08 20.43 26.19
C THR A 91 15.79 19.88 26.83
N VAL A 92 15.02 19.03 26.13
CA VAL A 92 13.84 18.35 26.71
C VAL A 92 14.31 17.16 27.56
N GLN A 93 13.61 16.89 28.67
CA GLN A 93 13.94 15.94 29.76
C GLN A 93 14.64 14.61 29.35
N ALA A 94 15.31 13.93 30.29
CA ALA A 94 16.14 12.74 30.05
C ALA A 94 15.48 11.56 29.29
N LEU A 95 14.14 11.43 29.24
CA LEU A 95 13.47 10.49 28.35
C LEU A 95 13.41 10.99 26.89
N ALA A 96 13.31 12.30 26.67
CA ALA A 96 13.35 12.92 25.35
C ALA A 96 14.75 12.86 24.69
N SER A 97 15.83 12.61 25.43
CA SER A 97 17.13 12.29 24.81
C SER A 97 17.15 10.91 24.14
N THR A 98 16.11 10.08 24.37
CA THR A 98 15.92 8.79 23.70
C THR A 98 14.73 8.80 22.72
N ALA A 99 14.08 9.96 22.57
CA ALA A 99 12.98 10.24 21.65
C ALA A 99 13.21 9.77 20.21
N TYR A 100 14.46 9.87 19.73
CA TYR A 100 14.85 9.58 18.35
C TYR A 100 15.38 8.14 18.16
N LYS A 101 15.35 7.34 19.24
CA LYS A 101 15.80 5.95 19.24
C LYS A 101 14.71 4.97 18.82
N ASP A 102 13.50 5.43 18.52
CA ASP A 102 12.47 4.53 18.01
C ASP A 102 12.89 3.91 16.65
N SER A 103 12.29 2.78 16.34
CA SER A 103 12.58 2.02 15.12
C SER A 103 11.65 2.35 13.94
N THR A 104 10.99 3.51 13.94
CA THR A 104 10.16 3.91 12.79
C THR A 104 10.96 4.50 11.64
N TYR A 105 12.12 5.10 11.96
CA TYR A 105 13.04 5.75 11.02
C TYR A 105 12.45 6.93 10.24
N PHE A 106 11.36 7.56 10.71
CA PHE A 106 10.91 8.84 10.18
C PHE A 106 10.98 9.92 11.27
N PRO A 107 10.99 11.22 10.91
CA PRO A 107 11.09 12.28 11.91
C PRO A 107 9.93 12.22 12.91
N GLY A 108 10.23 12.43 14.19
CA GLY A 108 9.27 12.44 15.28
C GLY A 108 8.90 13.83 15.78
N PRO A 109 7.93 13.93 16.70
CA PRO A 109 7.69 15.16 17.45
C PRO A 109 8.94 15.55 18.25
N SER A 110 9.01 16.81 18.67
CA SER A 110 10.15 17.33 19.43
C SER A 110 10.38 16.62 20.78
N THR A 111 9.37 15.95 21.31
CA THR A 111 9.42 15.13 22.53
C THR A 111 9.78 13.67 22.26
N GLY A 112 9.66 13.22 21.00
CA GLY A 112 9.75 11.81 20.60
C GLY A 112 8.45 11.05 20.74
N TYR A 113 8.29 10.06 19.86
CA TYR A 113 7.13 9.18 19.82
C TYR A 113 6.85 8.47 21.14
N LEU A 114 7.90 7.94 21.78
CA LEU A 114 7.78 7.21 23.04
C LEU A 114 7.33 8.09 24.20
N GLN A 115 7.85 9.31 24.29
CA GLN A 115 7.46 10.24 25.35
C GLN A 115 5.99 10.66 25.17
N THR A 116 5.58 10.92 23.93
CA THR A 116 4.21 11.33 23.62
C THR A 116 3.21 10.23 23.99
N ILE A 117 3.52 8.93 23.74
CA ILE A 117 2.65 7.83 24.21
C ILE A 117 2.70 7.67 25.73
N ALA A 118 3.90 7.68 26.33
CA ALA A 118 4.07 7.34 27.74
C ALA A 118 3.52 8.42 28.69
N THR A 119 3.64 9.68 28.29
CA THR A 119 3.14 10.84 29.04
C THR A 119 2.50 11.82 28.07
N PRO A 120 1.28 11.53 27.58
CA PRO A 120 0.58 12.46 26.70
C PRO A 120 0.40 13.80 27.43
N PRO A 121 0.60 14.94 26.76
CA PRO A 121 0.42 16.25 27.40
C PRO A 121 -1.00 16.42 27.92
N VAL A 122 -1.13 16.97 29.13
CA VAL A 122 -2.41 17.07 29.87
C VAL A 122 -3.46 17.92 29.16
N ASP A 123 -3.03 18.83 28.27
CA ASP A 123 -3.90 19.75 27.53
C ASP A 123 -4.35 19.20 26.15
N LEU A 124 -3.94 17.98 25.78
CA LEU A 124 -4.10 17.42 24.42
C LEU A 124 -4.95 16.13 24.38
N VAL A 125 -5.81 15.94 25.38
CA VAL A 125 -6.58 14.70 25.62
C VAL A 125 -7.85 14.63 24.78
N ASN A 126 -7.72 14.68 23.45
CA ASN A 126 -8.67 13.89 22.67
C ASN A 126 -8.14 12.46 22.75
N ALA A 127 -8.80 11.61 23.54
CA ALA A 127 -8.44 10.17 23.64
C ALA A 127 -8.33 9.50 22.26
N TYR A 128 -9.03 10.06 21.27
CA TYR A 128 -8.96 9.72 19.86
C TYR A 128 -7.56 9.91 19.22
N ASP A 129 -6.85 11.00 19.52
CA ASP A 129 -5.52 11.26 18.94
C ASP A 129 -4.49 10.23 19.46
N ILE A 130 -4.58 9.81 20.74
CA ILE A 130 -3.62 8.84 21.33
C ILE A 130 -3.77 7.43 20.74
N SER A 131 -5.00 6.97 20.50
CA SER A 131 -5.23 5.66 19.87
C SER A 131 -4.72 5.65 18.43
N ASP A 132 -4.98 6.72 17.68
CA ASP A 132 -4.50 6.89 16.31
C ASP A 132 -2.96 6.93 16.30
N ASP A 133 -2.35 7.65 17.24
CA ASP A 133 -0.89 7.74 17.41
C ASP A 133 -0.24 6.37 17.65
N ALA A 134 -0.81 5.56 18.55
CA ALA A 134 -0.33 4.21 18.82
C ALA A 134 -0.43 3.30 17.59
N GLU A 135 -1.52 3.43 16.82
CA GLU A 135 -1.71 2.73 15.55
C GLU A 135 -0.65 3.14 14.51
N VAL A 136 -0.44 4.44 14.30
CA VAL A 136 0.59 4.96 13.37
C VAL A 136 1.95 4.38 13.74
N LEU A 137 2.25 4.39 15.02
CA LEU A 137 3.50 3.88 15.52
C LEU A 137 3.64 2.40 15.22
N SER A 138 2.65 1.57 15.56
CA SER A 138 2.72 0.11 15.39
C SER A 138 2.85 -0.28 13.92
N GLN A 139 2.21 0.49 13.02
CA GLN A 139 2.26 0.29 11.57
C GLN A 139 3.64 0.56 10.97
N TYR A 140 4.36 1.59 11.46
CA TYR A 140 5.61 2.03 10.85
C TYR A 140 6.88 1.56 11.55
N GLN A 141 6.76 1.05 12.77
CA GLN A 141 7.89 0.48 13.47
C GLN A 141 8.50 -0.69 12.71
N LEU A 142 9.83 -0.70 12.69
CA LEU A 142 10.60 -1.78 12.12
C LEU A 142 11.23 -2.59 13.25
N ARG A 143 11.30 -3.90 13.07
CA ARG A 143 12.01 -4.80 13.97
C ARG A 143 13.17 -5.45 13.22
N PRO A 144 14.20 -4.67 12.80
CA PRO A 144 15.26 -5.21 11.98
C PRO A 144 16.04 -6.26 12.74
N TRP A 145 16.12 -7.44 12.16
CA TRP A 145 17.07 -8.45 12.60
C TRP A 145 17.50 -9.32 11.43
N ALA A 146 18.66 -9.94 11.57
CA ALA A 146 19.23 -10.73 10.50
C ALA A 146 19.89 -12.00 11.02
N ILE A 147 19.85 -13.03 10.19
CA ILE A 147 20.63 -14.25 10.38
C ILE A 147 21.96 -14.05 9.69
N VAL A 148 23.04 -14.41 10.37
CA VAL A 148 24.39 -14.14 9.90
C VAL A 148 25.15 -15.45 9.74
N ALA A 149 25.63 -15.70 8.53
CA ALA A 149 26.67 -16.70 8.28
C ALA A 149 28.01 -15.99 8.13
N ALA A 150 29.05 -16.52 8.77
CA ALA A 150 30.37 -15.94 8.73
C ALA A 150 31.42 -17.02 8.50
N SER A 151 32.44 -16.70 7.71
CA SER A 151 33.64 -17.54 7.63
C SER A 151 34.39 -17.51 8.97
N ALA A 152 35.26 -18.50 9.19
CA ALA A 152 36.14 -18.52 10.36
C ALA A 152 37.03 -17.25 10.47
N ALA A 153 37.35 -16.61 9.33
CA ALA A 153 38.13 -15.37 9.31
C ALA A 153 37.30 -14.13 9.68
N ALA A 154 36.03 -14.08 9.27
CA ALA A 154 35.15 -12.95 9.56
C ALA A 154 34.54 -13.01 10.97
N SER A 155 34.23 -14.21 11.48
CA SER A 155 33.49 -14.39 12.73
C SER A 155 34.06 -13.61 13.93
N PRO A 156 35.38 -13.56 14.18
CA PRO A 156 35.94 -12.80 15.30
C PRO A 156 35.78 -11.28 15.18
N GLN A 157 35.55 -10.76 13.97
CA GLN A 157 35.46 -9.33 13.68
C GLN A 157 34.02 -8.80 13.75
N LEU A 158 33.02 -9.68 13.82
CA LEU A 158 31.60 -9.29 13.76
C LEU A 158 31.05 -8.83 15.11
N GLY A 159 31.61 -9.26 16.24
CA GLY A 159 31.05 -8.95 17.56
C GLY A 159 29.72 -9.67 17.81
N SER A 160 28.92 -9.17 18.75
CA SER A 160 27.66 -9.79 19.14
C SER A 160 26.60 -8.74 19.52
N ALA A 161 25.48 -8.75 18.80
CA ALA A 161 24.29 -8.01 19.19
C ALA A 161 23.09 -8.98 19.20
N PRO A 162 23.03 -9.92 20.16
CA PRO A 162 21.98 -10.93 20.21
C PRO A 162 20.63 -10.32 20.57
N GLN A 163 19.55 -11.06 20.29
CA GLN A 163 18.22 -10.69 20.76
C GLN A 163 18.21 -10.59 22.30
N LYS A 164 17.79 -9.44 22.82
CA LYS A 164 17.57 -9.24 24.26
C LYS A 164 16.12 -9.48 24.62
N ALA A 165 15.87 -9.89 25.87
CA ALA A 165 14.54 -9.97 26.43
C ALA A 165 13.86 -8.60 26.44
N LEU A 166 12.52 -8.59 26.40
CA LEU A 166 11.75 -7.35 26.52
C LEU A 166 12.06 -6.68 27.87
N PHE A 167 12.22 -5.36 27.85
CA PHE A 167 12.45 -4.54 29.04
C PHE A 167 11.39 -3.44 29.17
N ASN A 168 11.20 -2.94 30.39
CA ASN A 168 10.25 -1.88 30.69
C ASN A 168 10.73 -0.53 30.12
N ILE A 169 9.80 0.35 29.71
CA ILE A 169 10.11 1.69 29.18
C ILE A 169 10.97 2.54 30.14
N THR A 170 10.80 2.35 31.45
CA THR A 170 11.59 3.04 32.48
C THR A 170 13.08 2.67 32.46
N ALA A 171 13.45 1.55 31.82
CA ALA A 171 14.84 1.13 31.67
C ALA A 171 15.56 1.82 30.51
N ILE A 172 14.86 2.50 29.60
CA ILE A 172 15.43 3.15 28.41
C ILE A 172 16.59 4.08 28.78
N PRO A 173 16.44 5.05 29.72
CA PRO A 173 17.53 5.96 30.04
C PRO A 173 18.80 5.21 30.49
N ALA A 174 18.65 4.18 31.33
CA ALA A 174 19.78 3.36 31.78
C ALA A 174 20.44 2.56 30.65
N ILE A 175 19.64 2.07 29.68
CA ILE A 175 20.12 1.32 28.51
C ILE A 175 20.90 2.22 27.55
N PHE A 176 20.60 3.51 27.44
CA PHE A 176 21.35 4.42 26.55
C PHE A 176 22.39 5.28 27.29
N SER A 177 22.34 5.36 28.61
CA SER A 177 23.33 6.06 29.44
C SER A 177 24.47 5.15 29.90
N SER A 178 24.27 3.83 29.92
CA SER A 178 25.30 2.88 30.35
C SER A 178 26.43 2.78 29.31
N PRO A 179 27.71 2.68 29.73
CA PRO A 179 28.81 2.30 28.84
C PRO A 179 28.60 0.93 28.17
N LEU A 180 27.88 0.01 28.83
CA LEU A 180 27.43 -1.29 28.30
C LEU A 180 26.14 -1.16 27.47
N GLY A 181 25.50 -0.01 27.61
CA GLY A 181 24.33 0.45 26.90
C GLY A 181 24.71 1.16 25.61
N PHE A 182 25.53 0.51 24.79
CA PHE A 182 25.90 0.84 23.41
C PHE A 182 25.58 2.27 22.98
N ASN A 183 26.32 3.22 23.53
CA ASN A 183 26.44 4.53 22.93
C ASN A 183 27.71 4.50 22.06
N PRO A 184 27.61 4.32 20.73
CA PRO A 184 28.78 4.34 19.85
C PRO A 184 29.55 5.67 19.93
N THR A 185 28.98 6.72 20.54
CA THR A 185 29.64 8.02 20.73
C THR A 185 30.48 8.14 22.01
N ASN A 186 30.44 7.18 22.94
CA ASN A 186 31.25 7.22 24.16
C ASN A 186 32.65 6.62 23.91
N GLY A 187 33.48 7.42 23.23
CA GLY A 187 34.80 7.12 22.64
C GLY A 187 35.91 6.63 23.58
N ALA A 188 35.76 5.49 24.26
CA ALA A 188 36.90 4.88 24.98
C ALA A 188 36.89 3.34 25.09
N THR A 189 35.76 2.66 24.93
CA THR A 189 35.73 1.18 25.00
C THR A 189 35.76 0.59 23.58
N PRO A 190 36.75 -0.26 23.24
CA PRO A 190 36.78 -0.90 21.94
C PRO A 190 35.54 -1.80 21.81
N ALA A 191 34.73 -1.54 20.78
CA ALA A 191 33.65 -2.44 20.40
C ALA A 191 34.22 -3.84 20.11
N ASN A 192 33.52 -4.92 20.50
CA ASN A 192 34.03 -6.28 20.28
C ASN A 192 33.91 -6.72 18.82
N GLY A 193 33.26 -5.93 17.97
CA GLY A 193 33.25 -6.13 16.52
C GLY A 193 32.25 -5.23 15.80
N LEU A 194 31.95 -5.56 14.54
CA LEU A 194 31.12 -4.77 13.65
C LEU A 194 29.71 -4.49 14.21
N PHE A 195 28.99 -5.51 14.66
CA PHE A 195 27.59 -5.39 15.09
C PHE A 195 27.45 -4.57 16.37
N ASP A 196 28.45 -4.62 17.24
CA ASP A 196 28.56 -3.80 18.45
C ASP A 196 28.63 -2.31 18.14
N THR A 197 29.09 -1.93 16.94
CA THR A 197 29.14 -0.53 16.54
C THR A 197 27.86 -0.04 15.90
N ILE A 198 26.85 -0.88 15.63
CA ILE A 198 25.59 -0.42 15.01
C ILE A 198 24.80 0.43 16.01
N GLU A 199 24.24 1.55 15.55
CA GLU A 199 23.39 2.42 16.37
C GLU A 199 22.13 1.66 16.81
N PRO A 200 21.93 1.45 18.13
CA PRO A 200 20.76 0.75 18.61
C PRO A 200 19.53 1.65 18.64
N ARG A 201 18.41 1.04 18.30
CA ARG A 201 17.05 1.58 18.36
C ARG A 201 16.16 0.68 19.19
N VAL A 202 14.94 1.12 19.42
CA VAL A 202 13.93 0.41 20.18
C VAL A 202 12.68 0.16 19.35
N TRP A 203 12.28 -1.10 19.32
CA TRP A 203 10.98 -1.57 18.88
C TRP A 203 10.12 -1.79 20.13
N TYR A 204 8.85 -1.41 20.15
CA TYR A 204 7.98 -1.68 21.29
C TYR A 204 6.93 -2.73 20.93
N SER A 205 6.49 -3.46 21.95
CA SER A 205 5.38 -4.38 21.89
C SER A 205 4.20 -3.77 22.64
N LEU A 206 3.03 -3.76 22.01
CA LEU A 206 1.78 -3.36 22.64
C LEU A 206 1.03 -4.62 23.13
N ASP A 207 0.30 -4.49 24.24
CA ASP A 207 -0.66 -5.47 24.73
C ASP A 207 -2.04 -5.14 24.15
N GLN A 208 -2.54 -6.07 23.34
CA GLN A 208 -3.80 -5.99 22.60
C GLN A 208 -5.04 -5.85 23.49
N THR A 209 -4.95 -6.27 24.75
CA THR A 209 -6.12 -6.27 25.66
C THR A 209 -6.27 -4.99 26.43
N THR A 210 -5.15 -4.29 26.65
CA THR A 210 -5.09 -3.11 27.53
C THR A 210 -4.65 -1.84 26.80
N ASP A 211 -4.34 -1.95 25.50
CA ASP A 211 -3.69 -0.89 24.70
C ASP A 211 -2.44 -0.33 25.40
N SER A 212 -1.77 -1.16 26.20
CA SER A 212 -0.63 -0.75 27.03
C SER A 212 0.68 -1.27 26.46
N LEU A 213 1.79 -0.63 26.81
CA LEU A 213 3.13 -1.09 26.40
C LEU A 213 3.51 -2.36 27.17
N LEU A 214 3.53 -3.51 26.48
CA LEU A 214 3.97 -4.80 27.04
C LEU A 214 5.47 -4.79 27.36
N GLY A 215 6.27 -4.16 26.50
CA GLY A 215 7.71 -4.05 26.69
C GLY A 215 8.43 -3.55 25.45
N ILE A 216 9.74 -3.42 25.56
CA ILE A 216 10.58 -2.82 24.54
C ILE A 216 11.74 -3.75 24.22
N GLN A 217 12.12 -3.80 22.94
CA GLN A 217 13.23 -4.59 22.45
C GLN A 217 14.27 -3.70 21.74
N GLN A 218 15.54 -3.96 22.02
CA GLN A 218 16.64 -3.34 21.29
C GLN A 218 16.76 -3.96 19.88
N VAL A 219 16.88 -3.11 18.87
CA VAL A 219 17.06 -3.46 17.46
C VAL A 219 18.15 -2.59 16.82
N PRO A 220 18.85 -3.02 15.76
CA PRO A 220 18.80 -4.38 15.24
C PRO A 220 19.47 -5.39 16.15
N PHE A 221 19.10 -6.65 15.99
CA PHE A 221 19.84 -7.77 16.56
C PHE A 221 20.23 -8.78 15.48
N PHE A 222 21.24 -9.59 15.77
CA PHE A 222 21.87 -10.51 14.83
C PHE A 222 21.98 -11.88 15.47
N GLU A 223 21.50 -12.88 14.75
CA GLU A 223 21.63 -14.28 15.16
C GLU A 223 22.78 -14.91 14.36
N THR A 224 23.90 -15.11 15.05
CA THR A 224 25.02 -15.89 14.55
C THR A 224 24.85 -17.31 15.06
N ALA A 225 24.81 -18.29 14.16
CA ALA A 225 24.84 -19.69 14.54
C ALA A 225 26.11 -20.33 13.97
N SER A 226 26.83 -21.09 14.80
CA SER A 226 28.14 -21.64 14.46
C SER A 226 28.12 -22.61 13.28
N ASN A 227 26.94 -23.14 12.95
CA ASN A 227 26.70 -24.01 11.80
C ASN A 227 26.40 -23.24 10.49
N LEU A 228 26.21 -21.92 10.53
CA LEU A 228 25.92 -21.11 9.36
C LEU A 228 27.22 -20.51 8.81
N THR A 229 27.76 -21.13 7.76
CA THR A 229 29.03 -20.67 7.14
C THR A 229 28.88 -20.31 5.67
N THR A 230 27.83 -20.82 5.02
CA THR A 230 27.59 -20.66 3.59
C THR A 230 26.23 -20.00 3.29
N VAL A 231 26.08 -19.50 2.06
CA VAL A 231 24.79 -19.00 1.54
C VAL A 231 23.72 -20.09 1.58
N ASN A 232 24.09 -21.36 1.36
CA ASN A 232 23.15 -22.48 1.38
C ASN A 232 22.60 -22.75 2.79
N ASP A 233 23.42 -22.54 3.82
CA ASP A 233 22.98 -22.68 5.21
C ASP A 233 21.94 -21.61 5.54
N ILE A 234 22.19 -20.34 5.15
CA ILE A 234 21.23 -19.25 5.28
C ILE A 234 19.93 -19.55 4.53
N ASN A 235 20.02 -20.02 3.28
CA ASN A 235 18.82 -20.35 2.49
C ASN A 235 17.98 -21.45 3.14
N THR A 236 18.65 -22.45 3.72
CA THR A 236 17.98 -23.54 4.44
C THR A 236 17.27 -23.02 5.69
N GLU A 237 17.98 -22.20 6.49
CA GLU A 237 17.44 -21.64 7.73
C GLU A 237 16.30 -20.64 7.47
N MET A 238 16.49 -19.71 6.54
CA MET A 238 15.42 -18.81 6.07
C MET A 238 14.23 -19.60 5.53
N GLY A 239 14.46 -20.71 4.83
CA GLY A 239 13.39 -21.58 4.35
C GLY A 239 12.60 -22.24 5.48
N ASN A 240 13.26 -22.63 6.58
CA ASN A 240 12.62 -23.18 7.77
C ASN A 240 11.79 -22.12 8.49
N ILE A 241 12.37 -20.94 8.72
CA ILE A 241 11.69 -19.81 9.37
C ILE A 241 10.50 -19.32 8.54
N LEU A 242 10.64 -19.25 7.22
CA LEU A 242 9.53 -18.88 6.33
C LEU A 242 8.38 -19.87 6.45
N ARG A 243 8.67 -21.19 6.50
CA ARG A 243 7.64 -22.21 6.72
C ARG A 243 6.94 -22.02 8.07
N GLN A 244 7.68 -21.75 9.14
CA GLN A 244 7.11 -21.48 10.46
C GLN A 244 6.26 -20.20 10.47
N THR A 245 6.72 -19.14 9.83
CA THR A 245 5.99 -17.86 9.68
C THR A 245 4.69 -18.06 8.91
N ILE A 246 4.70 -18.82 7.80
CA ILE A 246 3.50 -19.14 7.02
C ILE A 246 2.51 -19.95 7.89
N LEU A 247 3.00 -20.92 8.67
CA LEU A 247 2.15 -21.68 9.60
C LEU A 247 1.56 -20.79 10.69
N ALA A 248 2.31 -19.84 11.25
CA ALA A 248 1.80 -18.86 12.21
C ALA A 248 0.73 -17.96 11.59
N LEU A 249 1.01 -17.37 10.42
CA LEU A 249 0.06 -16.55 9.66
C LEU A 249 -1.22 -17.30 9.26
N SER A 250 -1.13 -18.61 9.06
CA SER A 250 -2.31 -19.44 8.76
C SER A 250 -3.29 -19.55 9.93
N LYS A 251 -2.81 -19.33 11.17
CA LYS A 251 -3.58 -19.39 12.42
C LYS A 251 -4.18 -18.04 12.83
N VAL A 252 -3.75 -16.94 12.22
CA VAL A 252 -4.28 -15.60 12.50
C VAL A 252 -5.75 -15.54 12.10
N ASP A 253 -6.60 -15.00 12.98
CA ASP A 253 -8.02 -14.77 12.68
C ASP A 253 -8.14 -13.73 11.54
N LYS A 254 -8.97 -14.05 10.53
CA LYS A 254 -9.15 -13.22 9.34
C LYS A 254 -10.52 -12.55 9.30
N SER A 255 -11.32 -12.67 10.37
CA SER A 255 -12.62 -12.02 10.53
C SER A 255 -12.58 -10.53 10.17
N ALA A 256 -11.56 -9.81 10.67
CA ALA A 256 -11.31 -8.40 10.38
C ALA A 256 -11.23 -8.07 8.87
N LEU A 257 -10.74 -9.01 8.04
CA LEU A 257 -10.63 -8.82 6.59
C LEU A 257 -11.94 -9.10 5.85
N THR A 258 -12.88 -9.82 6.47
CA THR A 258 -14.17 -10.18 5.89
C THR A 258 -15.28 -9.20 6.27
N GLU A 259 -15.10 -8.43 7.34
CA GLU A 259 -16.04 -7.38 7.74
C GLU A 259 -15.89 -6.13 6.86
N ALA A 260 -17.01 -5.52 6.49
CA ALA A 260 -16.99 -4.32 5.65
C ALA A 260 -16.34 -3.10 6.35
N ASN A 261 -16.58 -2.99 7.66
CA ASN A 261 -16.10 -1.92 8.54
C ASN A 261 -15.79 -2.52 9.92
N PRO A 262 -14.67 -3.26 10.07
CA PRO A 262 -14.28 -3.79 11.37
C PRO A 262 -14.06 -2.65 12.37
N ALA A 263 -14.39 -2.88 13.64
CA ALA A 263 -14.07 -1.92 14.70
C ALA A 263 -12.53 -1.71 14.76
N PRO A 264 -12.03 -0.49 15.07
CA PRO A 264 -10.60 -0.21 15.12
C PRO A 264 -9.80 -1.18 16.02
N SER A 265 -10.37 -1.59 17.15
CA SER A 265 -9.75 -2.57 18.06
C SER A 265 -9.60 -3.98 17.43
N VAL A 266 -10.56 -4.41 16.62
CA VAL A 266 -10.50 -5.69 15.88
C VAL A 266 -9.41 -5.62 14.81
N LEU A 267 -9.29 -4.47 14.12
CA LEU A 267 -8.26 -4.24 13.12
C LEU A 267 -6.85 -4.16 13.73
N ALA A 268 -6.71 -3.48 14.87
CA ALA A 268 -5.47 -3.42 15.64
C ALA A 268 -5.03 -4.82 16.10
N SER A 269 -5.93 -5.60 16.72
CA SER A 269 -5.64 -6.98 17.13
C SER A 269 -5.26 -7.89 15.95
N PHE A 270 -5.89 -7.70 14.78
CA PHE A 270 -5.50 -8.39 13.55
C PHE A 270 -4.06 -8.03 13.14
N PHE A 271 -3.71 -6.74 13.11
CA PHE A 271 -2.36 -6.31 12.76
C PHE A 271 -1.31 -6.79 13.75
N ASP A 272 -1.63 -6.79 15.04
CA ASP A 272 -0.73 -7.30 16.08
C ASP A 272 -0.52 -8.80 15.96
N SER A 273 -1.58 -9.57 15.68
CA SER A 273 -1.47 -11.01 15.42
C SER A 273 -0.61 -11.31 14.18
N VAL A 274 -0.75 -10.50 13.12
CA VAL A 274 0.12 -10.57 11.94
C VAL A 274 1.55 -10.17 12.28
N ALA A 275 1.74 -9.14 13.11
CA ALA A 275 3.05 -8.69 13.57
C ALA A 275 3.75 -9.77 14.39
N GLU A 276 3.05 -10.39 15.34
CA GLU A 276 3.57 -11.50 16.15
C GLU A 276 3.97 -12.68 15.27
N ALA A 277 3.12 -13.07 14.33
CA ALA A 277 3.40 -14.15 13.38
C ALA A 277 4.62 -13.85 12.48
N THR A 278 4.86 -12.58 12.14
CA THR A 278 5.96 -12.14 11.27
C THR A 278 7.21 -11.69 12.02
N ASN A 279 7.13 -11.48 13.34
CA ASN A 279 8.28 -11.10 14.17
C ASN A 279 9.39 -12.16 14.09
N GLY A 280 9.02 -13.44 13.97
CA GLY A 280 9.94 -14.55 13.77
C GLY A 280 10.63 -14.59 12.40
N LEU A 281 10.37 -13.66 11.48
CA LEU A 281 10.96 -13.62 10.14
C LEU A 281 12.11 -12.60 10.05
N PRO A 282 13.34 -13.00 9.67
CA PRO A 282 14.46 -12.07 9.55
C PRO A 282 14.22 -11.10 8.41
N TYR A 283 14.73 -9.88 8.57
CA TYR A 283 14.71 -8.89 7.50
C TYR A 283 15.81 -9.16 6.47
N ALA A 284 16.90 -9.83 6.85
CA ALA A 284 17.98 -10.19 5.93
C ALA A 284 18.69 -11.49 6.36
N GLY A 285 19.31 -12.16 5.38
CA GLY A 285 20.37 -13.13 5.61
C GLY A 285 21.70 -12.50 5.17
N LEU A 286 22.67 -12.42 6.06
CA LEU A 286 23.96 -11.76 5.81
C LEU A 286 25.07 -12.78 5.76
N THR A 287 25.88 -12.79 4.70
CA THR A 287 27.08 -13.63 4.60
C THR A 287 28.33 -12.79 4.65
N PHE A 288 29.24 -13.10 5.57
CA PHE A 288 30.55 -12.45 5.67
C PHE A 288 31.67 -13.44 5.38
N GLN A 289 32.34 -13.29 4.24
CA GLN A 289 33.58 -14.03 3.97
C GLN A 289 34.78 -13.36 4.65
N THR A 290 34.83 -12.03 4.60
CA THR A 290 35.79 -11.16 5.28
C THR A 290 35.06 -9.88 5.71
N VAL A 291 35.53 -9.20 6.75
CA VAL A 291 35.05 -7.84 7.08
C VAL A 291 35.97 -6.85 6.36
N ASP A 292 35.72 -6.65 5.07
CA ASP A 292 36.46 -5.71 4.23
C ASP A 292 35.55 -4.57 3.74
N HIS A 293 36.09 -3.36 3.76
CA HIS A 293 35.42 -2.17 3.24
C HIS A 293 35.21 -2.20 1.73
N SER A 294 36.15 -2.79 0.99
CA SER A 294 36.22 -2.69 -0.46
C SER A 294 35.31 -3.68 -1.20
N ASN A 295 35.11 -4.87 -0.63
CA ASN A 295 34.38 -5.99 -1.26
C ASN A 295 33.14 -6.38 -0.45
N ARG A 296 32.07 -5.58 -0.55
CA ARG A 296 30.81 -5.81 0.18
C ARG A 296 29.76 -6.43 -0.73
N THR A 297 29.21 -7.58 -0.36
CA THR A 297 28.05 -8.18 -1.01
C THR A 297 26.94 -8.41 0.02
N TYR A 298 25.76 -7.86 -0.24
CA TYR A 298 24.58 -8.05 0.59
C TYR A 298 23.51 -8.77 -0.23
N GLN A 299 22.92 -9.83 0.33
CA GLN A 299 21.81 -10.53 -0.30
C GLN A 299 20.56 -10.41 0.57
N ILE A 300 19.53 -9.75 0.05
CA ILE A 300 18.23 -9.63 0.74
C ILE A 300 17.17 -10.22 -0.17
N GLY A 301 16.54 -11.30 0.29
CA GLY A 301 15.51 -12.00 -0.46
C GLY A 301 14.24 -11.18 -0.66
N SER A 302 13.54 -11.42 -1.78
CA SER A 302 12.19 -10.94 -2.04
C SER A 302 11.18 -12.08 -1.94
N ASP A 303 10.06 -11.84 -1.25
CA ASP A 303 8.86 -12.66 -1.36
C ASP A 303 7.66 -11.71 -1.38
N ILE A 304 6.86 -11.80 -2.45
CA ILE A 304 5.74 -10.88 -2.69
C ILE A 304 4.64 -11.00 -1.62
N ARG A 305 4.49 -12.16 -0.99
CA ARG A 305 3.50 -12.40 0.08
C ARG A 305 3.96 -11.70 1.36
N LEU A 306 5.25 -11.79 1.67
CA LEU A 306 5.84 -11.15 2.85
C LEU A 306 5.87 -9.64 2.70
N THR A 307 6.19 -9.11 1.52
CA THR A 307 6.10 -7.66 1.28
C THR A 307 4.70 -7.08 1.41
N ARG A 308 3.68 -7.93 1.58
CA ARG A 308 2.28 -7.53 1.81
C ARG A 308 1.76 -7.86 3.20
N ALA A 309 2.54 -8.58 4.01
CA ALA A 309 2.18 -8.75 5.40
C ALA A 309 2.25 -7.37 6.07
N ALA A 310 1.30 -7.08 6.95
CA ALA A 310 1.42 -5.90 7.80
C ALA A 310 2.74 -5.97 8.59
N ASN A 311 3.37 -4.82 8.79
CA ASN A 311 4.57 -4.66 9.62
C ASN A 311 5.83 -5.40 9.13
N TYR A 312 5.79 -6.07 7.97
CA TYR A 312 6.99 -6.58 7.30
C TYR A 312 7.41 -5.67 6.13
N PRO A 313 8.53 -4.93 6.25
CA PRO A 313 8.89 -3.92 5.27
C PRO A 313 9.23 -4.49 3.89
N ALA A 314 8.88 -3.73 2.86
CA ALA A 314 9.24 -4.02 1.48
C ALA A 314 10.76 -4.25 1.33
N GLN A 315 11.16 -5.10 0.39
CA GLN A 315 12.56 -5.48 0.16
C GLN A 315 13.47 -4.25 0.02
N GLY A 316 13.07 -3.24 -0.78
CA GLY A 316 13.85 -2.02 -0.96
C GLY A 316 14.10 -1.27 0.36
N LYS A 317 13.09 -1.16 1.23
CA LYS A 317 13.22 -0.54 2.55
C LYS A 317 14.21 -1.31 3.44
N ARG A 318 14.15 -2.64 3.42
CA ARG A 318 15.11 -3.52 4.15
C ARG A 318 16.55 -3.39 3.64
N ILE A 319 16.73 -3.31 2.32
CA ILE A 319 18.05 -3.12 1.69
C ILE A 319 18.67 -1.80 2.13
N VAL A 320 17.93 -0.69 1.97
CA VAL A 320 18.41 0.63 2.37
C VAL A 320 18.73 0.66 3.87
N LEU A 321 17.86 0.07 4.69
CA LEU A 321 18.05 0.01 6.13
C LEU A 321 19.35 -0.70 6.51
N PHE A 322 19.57 -1.94 6.06
CA PHE A 322 20.81 -2.66 6.39
C PHE A 322 22.04 -2.04 5.76
N GLN A 323 21.93 -1.48 4.55
CA GLN A 323 23.03 -0.78 3.91
C GLN A 323 23.45 0.46 4.73
N ALA A 324 22.50 1.21 5.28
CA ALA A 324 22.76 2.34 6.16
C ALA A 324 23.40 1.89 7.48
N LEU A 325 22.80 0.90 8.15
CA LEU A 325 23.29 0.37 9.43
C LEU A 325 24.70 -0.21 9.33
N LEU A 326 24.92 -1.13 8.37
CA LEU A 326 26.23 -1.77 8.16
C LEU A 326 27.25 -0.79 7.57
N GLY A 327 26.81 0.18 6.77
CA GLY A 327 27.67 1.23 6.23
C GLY A 327 28.32 2.07 7.33
N SER A 328 27.51 2.53 8.28
CA SER A 328 27.97 3.31 9.43
C SER A 328 28.79 2.47 10.42
N ALA A 329 28.38 1.23 10.66
CA ALA A 329 29.14 0.31 11.51
C ALA A 329 30.53 -0.02 10.95
N LEU A 330 30.62 -0.30 9.65
CA LEU A 330 31.91 -0.55 9.00
C LEU A 330 32.82 0.67 9.14
N LEU A 331 32.31 1.89 8.92
CA LEU A 331 33.11 3.11 9.13
C LEU A 331 33.71 3.16 10.55
N ARG A 332 32.89 2.90 11.57
CA ARG A 332 33.33 2.92 12.97
C ARG A 332 34.33 1.82 13.28
N SER A 333 34.15 0.62 12.74
CA SER A 333 35.06 -0.51 12.95
C SER A 333 36.40 -0.36 12.20
N SER A 334 36.47 0.51 11.18
CA SER A 334 37.66 0.67 10.34
C SER A 334 38.87 1.30 11.04
N ASN A 335 38.59 2.25 11.93
CA ASN A 335 39.59 2.91 12.76
C ASN A 335 38.93 3.30 14.08
N PRO A 336 38.73 2.34 15.01
CA PRO A 336 37.97 2.59 16.23
C PRO A 336 38.50 3.77 17.06
N ALA A 337 39.81 4.03 17.01
CA ALA A 337 40.45 5.12 17.75
C ALA A 337 40.01 6.52 17.25
N ASN A 338 39.85 6.70 15.93
CA ASN A 338 39.53 8.02 15.34
C ASN A 338 38.09 8.12 14.84
N LEU A 339 37.51 7.00 14.43
CA LEU A 339 36.20 6.92 13.77
C LEU A 339 35.16 6.19 14.61
N GLY A 340 35.51 5.72 15.82
CA GLY A 340 34.57 4.99 16.69
C GLY A 340 33.27 5.76 16.96
N THR A 341 33.33 7.09 17.00
CA THR A 341 32.18 7.98 17.21
C THR A 341 31.61 8.57 15.92
N ALA A 342 32.17 8.23 14.76
CA ALA A 342 31.70 8.76 13.48
C ALA A 342 30.30 8.25 13.16
N THR A 343 29.43 9.15 12.71
CA THR A 343 28.05 8.85 12.31
C THR A 343 27.82 9.28 10.88
N ILE A 344 27.38 8.36 10.02
CA ILE A 344 26.78 8.70 8.74
C ILE A 344 25.27 8.55 8.88
N THR A 345 24.53 9.62 8.65
CA THR A 345 23.08 9.60 8.63
C THR A 345 22.58 9.58 7.19
N GLN A 346 22.25 8.40 6.69
CA GLN A 346 21.59 8.27 5.40
C GLN A 346 20.11 8.61 5.55
N GLY A 347 19.55 9.27 4.56
CA GLY A 347 18.12 9.53 4.50
C GLY A 347 17.58 9.47 3.09
N ILE A 348 16.29 9.20 2.99
CA ILE A 348 15.54 9.24 1.74
C ILE A 348 14.45 10.27 1.90
N ARG A 349 14.27 11.09 0.86
CA ARG A 349 13.16 12.03 0.76
C ARG A 349 12.45 11.86 -0.57
N LEU A 350 11.15 11.68 -0.49
CA LEU A 350 10.25 11.66 -1.63
C LEU A 350 10.02 13.10 -2.10
N MET A 351 9.97 13.30 -3.42
CA MET A 351 9.69 14.61 -3.99
C MET A 351 8.22 14.98 -3.75
N PRO A 352 7.91 16.28 -3.55
CA PRO A 352 6.53 16.73 -3.47
C PRO A 352 5.72 16.31 -4.70
N ASP A 353 4.52 15.78 -4.47
CA ASP A 353 3.57 15.44 -5.53
C ASP A 353 2.24 16.15 -5.29
N ILE A 354 1.59 16.58 -6.37
CA ILE A 354 0.37 17.38 -6.32
C ILE A 354 -0.75 16.55 -6.92
N THR A 355 -1.70 16.17 -6.07
CA THR A 355 -2.89 15.46 -6.50
C THR A 355 -4.11 16.34 -6.31
N THR A 356 -5.09 16.17 -7.18
CA THR A 356 -6.39 16.82 -7.02
C THR A 356 -7.45 15.74 -6.92
N THR A 357 -8.34 15.90 -5.95
CA THR A 357 -9.56 15.08 -5.85
C THR A 357 -10.59 15.48 -6.91
N ALA A 358 -10.30 16.51 -7.73
CA ALA A 358 -11.09 16.80 -8.91
C ALA A 358 -11.03 15.60 -9.85
N LEU A 359 -12.20 15.01 -10.15
CA LEU A 359 -12.33 14.14 -11.30
C LEU A 359 -11.85 14.92 -12.53
N LYS A 360 -10.83 14.40 -13.23
CA LYS A 360 -10.40 14.93 -14.52
C LYS A 360 -11.49 14.64 -15.56
N SER A 361 -12.61 15.35 -15.45
CA SER A 361 -13.82 15.16 -16.27
C SER A 361 -13.49 15.25 -17.76
N THR A 362 -12.57 16.15 -18.14
CA THR A 362 -12.07 16.27 -19.51
C THR A 362 -11.41 15.00 -20.04
N TYR A 363 -10.67 14.27 -19.22
CA TYR A 363 -10.07 12.99 -19.64
C TYR A 363 -11.17 11.93 -19.87
N TYR A 364 -12.17 11.85 -18.99
CA TYR A 364 -13.27 10.88 -19.15
C TYR A 364 -14.18 11.19 -20.32
N ILE A 365 -14.51 12.47 -20.48
CA ILE A 365 -15.28 12.94 -21.64
C ILE A 365 -14.49 12.66 -22.92
N SER A 366 -13.19 12.95 -22.94
CA SER A 366 -12.35 12.65 -24.11
C SER A 366 -12.32 11.16 -24.41
N GLN A 367 -12.12 10.31 -23.40
CA GLN A 367 -12.07 8.86 -23.58
C GLN A 367 -13.41 8.31 -24.04
N TYR A 368 -14.53 8.78 -23.46
CA TYR A 368 -15.88 8.45 -23.91
C TYR A 368 -16.10 8.85 -25.37
N ILE A 369 -15.76 10.09 -25.75
CA ILE A 369 -15.90 10.57 -27.13
C ILE A 369 -15.07 9.72 -28.08
N THR A 370 -13.81 9.43 -27.76
CA THR A 370 -12.94 8.59 -28.60
C THR A 370 -13.52 7.19 -28.81
N LEU A 371 -13.98 6.54 -27.75
CA LEU A 371 -14.60 5.21 -27.83
C LEU A 371 -15.91 5.25 -28.63
N PHE A 372 -16.73 6.27 -28.43
CA PHE A 372 -17.99 6.45 -29.15
C PHE A 372 -17.76 6.71 -30.65
N LEU A 373 -16.73 7.49 -31.02
CA LEU A 373 -16.36 7.72 -32.42
C LEU A 373 -15.85 6.45 -33.11
N LEU A 374 -15.03 5.65 -32.42
CA LEU A 374 -14.59 4.35 -32.91
C LEU A 374 -15.77 3.39 -33.12
N TYR A 375 -16.72 3.39 -32.18
CA TYR A 375 -17.98 2.66 -32.32
C TYR A 375 -18.76 3.11 -33.56
N LEU A 376 -18.96 4.42 -33.75
CA LEU A 376 -19.69 4.94 -34.92
C LEU A 376 -19.02 4.54 -36.24
N LEU A 377 -17.69 4.60 -36.31
CA LEU A 377 -16.94 4.14 -37.48
C LEU A 377 -17.20 2.66 -37.76
N SER A 378 -17.13 1.83 -36.72
CA SER A 378 -17.41 0.39 -36.82
C SER A 378 -18.86 0.12 -37.26
N ALA A 379 -19.83 0.85 -36.71
CA ALA A 379 -21.24 0.73 -37.08
C ALA A 379 -21.48 1.13 -38.55
N ILE A 380 -20.82 2.18 -39.05
CA ILE A 380 -20.88 2.57 -40.46
C ILE A 380 -20.35 1.46 -41.36
N VAL A 381 -19.18 0.91 -41.03
CA VAL A 381 -18.58 -0.22 -41.77
C VAL A 381 -19.54 -1.41 -41.77
N PHE A 382 -20.11 -1.75 -40.61
CA PHE A 382 -21.06 -2.85 -40.47
C PHE A 382 -22.34 -2.64 -41.30
N LEU A 383 -22.90 -1.42 -41.32
CA LEU A 383 -24.05 -1.07 -42.16
C LEU A 383 -23.76 -1.20 -43.66
N VAL A 384 -22.59 -0.72 -44.11
CA VAL A 384 -22.16 -0.80 -45.51
C VAL A 384 -21.97 -2.25 -45.94
N PHE A 385 -21.20 -3.03 -45.18
CA PHE A 385 -20.97 -4.44 -45.50
C PHE A 385 -22.24 -5.29 -45.40
N GLY A 386 -23.10 -5.04 -44.41
CA GLY A 386 -24.38 -5.73 -44.26
C GLY A 386 -25.29 -5.53 -45.47
N ARG A 387 -25.30 -4.33 -46.06
CA ARG A 387 -26.02 -4.05 -47.31
C ARG A 387 -25.37 -4.69 -48.53
N ILE A 388 -24.04 -4.63 -48.68
CA ILE A 388 -23.32 -5.26 -49.80
C ILE A 388 -23.55 -6.77 -49.82
N ALA A 389 -23.50 -7.41 -48.64
CA ALA A 389 -23.75 -8.84 -48.47
C ALA A 389 -25.23 -9.25 -48.62
N LYS A 390 -26.14 -8.27 -48.83
CA LYS A 390 -27.59 -8.48 -48.97
C LYS A 390 -28.21 -9.26 -47.81
N ILE A 391 -27.73 -9.04 -46.59
CA ILE A 391 -28.34 -9.64 -45.40
C ILE A 391 -29.74 -9.04 -45.23
N SER A 392 -30.78 -9.89 -45.10
CA SER A 392 -32.20 -9.50 -45.12
C SER A 392 -32.52 -8.34 -44.18
N MET A 393 -31.95 -8.32 -42.98
CA MET A 393 -32.09 -7.24 -42.00
C MET A 393 -31.67 -5.86 -42.55
N PHE A 394 -30.58 -5.78 -43.33
CA PHE A 394 -30.03 -4.50 -43.81
C PHE A 394 -30.69 -4.00 -45.10
N VAL A 395 -31.27 -4.92 -45.87
CA VAL A 395 -31.96 -4.63 -47.14
C VAL A 395 -33.42 -4.25 -46.89
N ASN A 396 -34.11 -4.95 -45.98
CA ASN A 396 -35.54 -4.77 -45.76
C ASN A 396 -35.86 -3.70 -44.71
N THR A 397 -34.92 -3.36 -43.83
CA THR A 397 -35.13 -2.33 -42.79
C THR A 397 -34.81 -0.94 -43.32
N GLN A 398 -35.68 0.04 -43.05
CA GLN A 398 -35.43 1.44 -43.38
C GLN A 398 -34.14 1.94 -42.73
N GLY A 399 -33.27 2.61 -43.51
CA GLY A 399 -31.94 3.03 -43.04
C GLY A 399 -31.96 3.92 -41.79
N ALA A 400 -33.00 4.75 -41.62
CA ALA A 400 -33.18 5.59 -40.45
C ALA A 400 -33.39 4.78 -39.16
N VAL A 401 -34.15 3.67 -39.23
CA VAL A 401 -34.40 2.79 -38.08
C VAL A 401 -33.11 2.11 -37.65
N LEU A 402 -32.32 1.61 -38.60
CA LEU A 402 -31.00 1.03 -38.30
C LEU A 402 -30.05 2.06 -37.69
N ALA A 403 -30.02 3.29 -38.20
CA ALA A 403 -29.17 4.35 -37.65
C ALA A 403 -29.53 4.68 -36.18
N ILE A 404 -30.81 4.82 -35.86
CA ILE A 404 -31.28 5.05 -34.47
C ILE A 404 -30.91 3.87 -33.58
N LEU A 405 -31.10 2.65 -34.08
CA LEU A 405 -30.85 1.41 -33.35
C LEU A 405 -29.36 1.23 -33.00
N PHE A 406 -28.44 1.49 -33.94
CA PHE A 406 -27.00 1.51 -33.67
C PHE A 406 -26.59 2.69 -32.78
N LEU A 407 -27.20 3.87 -32.93
CA LEU A 407 -26.88 5.01 -32.06
C LEU A 407 -27.27 4.73 -30.59
N LEU A 408 -28.44 4.13 -30.36
CA LEU A 408 -28.86 3.69 -29.02
C LEU A 408 -27.93 2.61 -28.47
N TRP A 409 -27.59 1.61 -29.28
CA TRP A 409 -26.65 0.55 -28.88
C TRP A 409 -25.27 1.10 -28.51
N GLY A 410 -24.72 2.01 -29.31
CA GLY A 410 -23.44 2.66 -29.03
C GLY A 410 -23.44 3.43 -27.71
N ASN A 411 -24.52 4.15 -27.41
CA ASN A 411 -24.66 4.83 -26.13
C ASN A 411 -24.76 3.86 -24.96
N VAL A 412 -25.44 2.72 -25.10
CA VAL A 412 -25.50 1.68 -24.06
C VAL A 412 -24.13 1.05 -23.84
N GLN A 413 -23.41 0.70 -24.90
CA GLN A 413 -22.08 0.10 -24.83
C GLN A 413 -21.03 1.06 -24.25
N SER A 414 -21.00 2.31 -24.72
CA SER A 414 -20.07 3.32 -24.19
C SER A 414 -20.41 3.71 -22.76
N LYS A 415 -21.70 3.71 -22.37
CA LYS A 415 -22.10 3.96 -20.98
C LYS A 415 -21.79 2.78 -20.07
N SER A 416 -21.99 1.52 -20.48
CA SER A 416 -21.66 0.38 -19.62
C SER A 416 -20.17 0.34 -19.33
N GLU A 417 -19.32 0.57 -20.34
CA GLU A 417 -17.87 0.64 -20.14
C GLU A 417 -17.46 1.86 -19.31
N CYS A 418 -18.09 3.02 -19.53
CA CYS A 418 -17.79 4.23 -18.76
C CYS A 418 -18.28 4.14 -17.31
N ILE A 419 -19.48 3.58 -17.06
CA ILE A 419 -20.06 3.41 -15.73
C ILE A 419 -19.27 2.36 -14.95
N GLU A 420 -18.92 1.23 -15.56
CA GLU A 420 -18.06 0.22 -14.92
C GLU A 420 -16.71 0.84 -14.52
N TRP A 421 -16.12 1.63 -15.40
CA TRP A 421 -14.88 2.33 -15.13
C TRP A 421 -15.02 3.42 -14.05
N VAL A 422 -16.11 4.20 -14.07
CA VAL A 422 -16.42 5.24 -13.08
C VAL A 422 -16.76 4.63 -11.72
N MET A 423 -17.47 3.51 -11.66
CA MET A 423 -17.76 2.79 -10.41
C MET A 423 -16.49 2.17 -9.83
N LYS A 424 -15.62 1.62 -10.67
CA LYS A 424 -14.29 1.12 -10.27
C LYS A 424 -13.39 2.23 -9.67
N MET A 425 -13.58 3.48 -10.12
CA MET A 425 -12.90 4.66 -9.56
C MET A 425 -13.59 5.27 -8.34
N ARG A 426 -14.94 5.31 -8.30
CA ARG A 426 -15.70 5.86 -7.17
C ARG A 426 -15.71 4.96 -5.94
N GLY A 427 -15.57 3.64 -6.12
CA GLY A 427 -15.39 2.69 -5.01
C GLY A 427 -14.10 2.93 -4.19
N GLN A 428 -13.26 3.88 -4.59
CA GLN A 428 -12.02 4.23 -3.88
C GLN A 428 -12.10 5.54 -3.07
N GLY A 429 -13.28 6.14 -2.89
CA GLY A 429 -13.42 7.40 -2.13
C GLY A 429 -14.64 7.57 -1.23
N LEU A 430 -15.64 6.68 -1.27
CA LEU A 430 -16.81 6.75 -0.39
C LEU A 430 -17.26 5.33 0.00
N ARG A 431 -16.91 4.92 1.21
CA ARG A 431 -17.09 3.57 1.77
C ARG A 431 -18.44 3.38 2.49
N GLU A 432 -19.55 3.93 1.97
CA GLU A 432 -20.84 3.93 2.71
C GLU A 432 -22.11 3.65 1.86
N TYR A 433 -22.13 2.68 0.93
CA TYR A 433 -23.42 2.28 0.30
C TYR A 433 -23.60 0.75 0.13
N PRO A 434 -24.76 0.18 0.52
CA PRO A 434 -24.98 -1.27 0.66
C PRO A 434 -25.38 -2.05 -0.63
N PHE A 435 -25.12 -1.55 -1.83
CA PHE A 435 -25.59 -2.19 -3.08
C PHE A 435 -24.50 -2.88 -3.93
N HIS A 436 -23.34 -3.19 -3.35
CA HIS A 436 -22.12 -3.54 -4.10
C HIS A 436 -21.88 -5.06 -4.35
N ASP A 437 -22.67 -5.96 -3.74
CA ASP A 437 -22.28 -7.38 -3.62
C ASP A 437 -22.57 -8.28 -4.83
N ILE A 438 -23.49 -7.93 -5.73
CA ILE A 438 -23.80 -8.79 -6.89
C ILE A 438 -22.91 -8.44 -8.10
N ALA A 439 -22.43 -7.19 -8.19
CA ALA A 439 -21.57 -6.76 -9.30
C ALA A 439 -20.08 -7.11 -9.10
N SER A 440 -19.61 -7.23 -7.85
CA SER A 440 -18.17 -7.43 -7.55
C SER A 440 -17.67 -8.85 -7.88
N VAL A 441 -18.55 -9.86 -7.80
CA VAL A 441 -18.18 -11.27 -8.05
C VAL A 441 -17.92 -11.53 -9.55
N ILE A 442 -18.54 -10.75 -10.45
CA ILE A 442 -18.32 -10.85 -11.90
C ILE A 442 -17.07 -10.05 -12.34
N LEU A 443 -16.59 -9.11 -11.53
CA LEU A 443 -15.63 -8.06 -11.93
C LEU A 443 -14.17 -8.30 -11.49
N THR A 444 -13.87 -9.37 -10.75
CA THR A 444 -12.54 -9.56 -10.11
C THR A 444 -11.57 -10.42 -10.96
N ILE A 445 -11.93 -10.80 -12.19
CA ILE A 445 -11.05 -11.57 -13.07
C ILE A 445 -10.51 -10.68 -14.22
N SER A 446 -9.32 -10.11 -13.98
CA SER A 446 -8.19 -10.06 -14.93
C SER A 446 -8.05 -8.86 -15.89
N HIS A 447 -6.80 -8.41 -16.14
CA HIS A 447 -6.56 -7.10 -16.77
C HIS A 447 -5.31 -6.83 -17.63
N ARG A 448 -4.51 -7.82 -18.07
CA ARG A 448 -3.42 -7.55 -19.06
C ARG A 448 -3.61 -8.17 -20.46
N LYS A 449 -4.61 -9.03 -20.66
CA LYS A 449 -5.02 -9.55 -21.99
C LYS A 449 -6.43 -9.07 -22.42
N TYR A 450 -6.98 -8.06 -21.76
CA TYR A 450 -8.44 -7.80 -21.73
C TYR A 450 -8.97 -6.77 -22.72
N PHE A 451 -8.17 -6.13 -23.57
CA PHE A 451 -8.79 -5.48 -24.72
C PHE A 451 -9.49 -6.53 -25.60
N LEU A 452 -8.76 -7.62 -25.92
CA LEU A 452 -9.32 -8.77 -26.65
C LEU A 452 -10.36 -9.52 -25.82
N LEU A 453 -10.11 -9.76 -24.52
CA LEU A 453 -11.03 -10.54 -23.70
C LEU A 453 -12.32 -9.78 -23.34
N SER A 454 -12.26 -8.46 -23.08
CA SER A 454 -13.46 -7.62 -22.95
C SER A 454 -14.28 -7.64 -24.24
N GLN A 455 -13.62 -7.49 -25.39
CA GLN A 455 -14.28 -7.56 -26.69
C GLN A 455 -14.91 -8.95 -26.96
N VAL A 456 -14.24 -10.03 -26.56
CA VAL A 456 -14.77 -11.40 -26.62
C VAL A 456 -15.94 -11.60 -25.64
N LEU A 457 -15.90 -11.00 -24.45
CA LEU A 457 -16.95 -11.14 -23.43
C LEU A 457 -18.19 -10.32 -23.82
N VAL A 458 -18.01 -9.10 -24.34
CA VAL A 458 -19.08 -8.32 -24.97
C VAL A 458 -19.67 -9.10 -26.13
N PHE A 459 -18.84 -9.69 -27.00
CA PHE A 459 -19.31 -10.56 -28.09
C PHE A 459 -20.10 -11.77 -27.57
N LEU A 460 -19.65 -12.42 -26.49
CA LEU A 460 -20.31 -13.60 -25.93
C LEU A 460 -21.63 -13.24 -25.23
N ILE A 461 -21.69 -12.11 -24.52
CA ILE A 461 -22.94 -11.56 -23.96
C ILE A 461 -23.92 -11.24 -25.08
N VAL A 462 -23.44 -10.62 -26.16
CA VAL A 462 -24.26 -10.33 -27.35
C VAL A 462 -24.75 -11.63 -27.98
N LEU A 463 -23.89 -12.63 -28.17
CA LEU A 463 -24.24 -13.91 -28.75
C LEU A 463 -25.25 -14.69 -27.89
N VAL A 464 -25.03 -14.77 -26.59
CA VAL A 464 -25.99 -15.36 -25.64
C VAL A 464 -27.31 -14.59 -25.68
N SER A 465 -27.24 -13.26 -25.83
CA SER A 465 -28.45 -12.44 -25.96
C SER A 465 -29.24 -12.73 -27.23
N VAL A 466 -28.56 -12.97 -28.35
CA VAL A 466 -29.19 -13.42 -29.61
C VAL A 466 -29.86 -14.77 -29.41
N VAL A 467 -29.15 -15.74 -28.83
CA VAL A 467 -29.66 -17.11 -28.63
C VAL A 467 -30.90 -17.11 -27.74
N ILE A 468 -30.88 -16.39 -26.61
CA ILE A 468 -32.02 -16.27 -25.71
C ILE A 468 -33.20 -15.57 -26.41
N SER A 469 -32.93 -14.56 -27.25
CA SER A 469 -33.97 -13.90 -28.04
C SER A 469 -34.67 -14.87 -29.00
N ILE A 470 -33.91 -15.69 -29.72
CA ILE A 470 -34.46 -16.69 -30.66
C ILE A 470 -35.28 -17.75 -29.91
N VAL A 471 -34.78 -18.26 -28.78
CA VAL A 471 -35.49 -19.26 -27.97
C VAL A 471 -36.79 -18.68 -27.39
N SER A 472 -36.75 -17.43 -26.93
CA SER A 472 -37.94 -16.78 -26.37
C SER A 472 -39.02 -16.52 -27.42
N GLU A 473 -38.65 -16.27 -28.67
CA GLU A 473 -39.62 -16.17 -29.76
C GLU A 473 -40.36 -17.48 -30.02
N GLN A 474 -39.66 -18.60 -29.92
CA GLN A 474 -40.29 -19.93 -30.02
C GLN A 474 -41.18 -20.25 -28.82
N LEU A 475 -40.88 -19.67 -27.65
CA LEU A 475 -41.70 -19.86 -26.44
C LEU A 475 -42.95 -18.97 -26.43
N PHE A 476 -42.91 -17.79 -27.05
CA PHE A 476 -43.99 -16.80 -27.02
C PHE A 476 -44.65 -16.54 -28.39
N VAL A 477 -44.79 -17.58 -29.21
CA VAL A 477 -45.32 -17.47 -30.60
C VAL A 477 -46.70 -16.79 -30.67
N ASN A 478 -47.54 -16.92 -29.64
CA ASN A 478 -48.92 -16.42 -29.62
C ASN A 478 -49.23 -15.46 -28.45
N GLY A 479 -48.22 -14.92 -27.77
CA GLY A 479 -48.44 -14.11 -26.56
C GLY A 479 -47.50 -12.90 -26.43
N PRO A 480 -47.92 -11.84 -25.72
CA PRO A 480 -47.03 -10.71 -25.41
C PRO A 480 -45.88 -11.17 -24.53
N ALA A 481 -44.65 -10.76 -24.87
CA ALA A 481 -43.47 -11.07 -24.05
C ALA A 481 -43.59 -10.40 -22.67
N PRO A 482 -43.09 -11.02 -21.58
CA PRO A 482 -43.11 -10.43 -20.25
C PRO A 482 -42.35 -9.09 -20.20
N LEU A 483 -42.84 -8.11 -19.42
CA LEU A 483 -42.18 -6.80 -19.24
C LEU A 483 -40.73 -6.90 -18.75
N ALA A 484 -40.41 -7.95 -17.97
CA ALA A 484 -39.05 -8.23 -17.50
C ALA A 484 -38.04 -8.43 -18.66
N TYR A 485 -38.53 -8.81 -19.85
CA TYR A 485 -37.71 -8.98 -21.05
C TYR A 485 -37.11 -7.66 -21.56
N PHE A 486 -37.71 -6.52 -21.20
CA PHE A 486 -37.23 -5.18 -21.56
C PHE A 486 -36.24 -4.58 -20.56
N ILE A 487 -36.03 -5.22 -19.40
CA ILE A 487 -35.07 -4.77 -18.39
C ILE A 487 -33.63 -4.94 -18.90
N TRP A 488 -33.38 -5.94 -19.76
CA TRP A 488 -32.08 -6.17 -20.36
C TRP A 488 -32.02 -5.60 -21.80
N PRO A 489 -31.23 -4.55 -22.07
CA PRO A 489 -31.24 -3.85 -23.36
C PRO A 489 -31.00 -4.73 -24.60
N PRO A 490 -30.10 -5.73 -24.58
CA PRO A 490 -29.92 -6.66 -25.70
C PRO A 490 -31.18 -7.46 -26.06
N PHE A 491 -31.97 -7.90 -25.07
CA PHE A 491 -33.19 -8.66 -25.31
C PHE A 491 -34.28 -7.78 -25.95
N ALA A 492 -34.46 -6.56 -25.43
CA ALA A 492 -35.36 -5.56 -26.02
C ALA A 492 -34.99 -5.25 -27.48
N PHE A 493 -33.69 -5.11 -27.76
CA PHE A 493 -33.15 -4.83 -29.08
C PHE A 493 -33.44 -5.95 -30.08
N TYR A 494 -33.09 -7.20 -29.75
CA TYR A 494 -33.28 -8.32 -30.66
C TYR A 494 -34.75 -8.64 -30.90
N ARG A 495 -35.61 -8.53 -29.87
CA ARG A 495 -37.05 -8.69 -30.04
C ARG A 495 -37.65 -7.61 -30.94
N SER A 496 -37.20 -6.36 -30.78
CA SER A 496 -37.65 -5.26 -31.67
C SER A 496 -37.24 -5.52 -33.11
N LEU A 497 -36.03 -6.03 -33.34
CA LEU A 497 -35.56 -6.40 -34.68
C LEU A 497 -36.42 -7.49 -35.30
N THR A 498 -36.77 -8.55 -34.56
CA THR A 498 -37.63 -9.60 -35.08
C THR A 498 -39.02 -9.08 -35.39
N LEU A 499 -39.65 -8.30 -34.50
CA LEU A 499 -40.98 -7.75 -34.74
C LEU A 499 -41.01 -6.83 -35.99
N ILE A 500 -39.96 -6.03 -36.18
CA ILE A 500 -39.78 -5.21 -37.39
C ILE A 500 -39.62 -6.11 -38.62
N ASN A 501 -38.83 -7.19 -38.51
CA ASN A 501 -38.59 -8.11 -39.61
C ASN A 501 -39.87 -8.88 -39.99
N GLU A 502 -40.63 -9.42 -39.02
CA GLU A 502 -41.93 -10.07 -39.23
C GLU A 502 -42.94 -9.10 -39.88
N ALA A 503 -43.02 -7.86 -39.40
CA ALA A 503 -43.88 -6.83 -39.99
C ALA A 503 -43.51 -6.51 -41.44
N SER A 504 -42.23 -6.63 -41.82
CA SER A 504 -41.76 -6.37 -43.19
C SER A 504 -42.21 -7.42 -44.22
N PHE A 505 -42.47 -8.66 -43.80
CA PHE A 505 -42.91 -9.74 -44.71
C PHE A 505 -44.43 -9.86 -44.83
N LEU A 506 -45.19 -9.34 -43.86
CA LEU A 506 -46.65 -9.48 -43.83
C LEU A 506 -47.40 -8.49 -44.75
N GLN A 507 -46.71 -7.53 -45.38
CA GLN A 507 -47.35 -6.57 -46.31
C GLN A 507 -47.75 -7.13 -47.68
N GLY A 508 -47.58 -8.44 -47.94
CA GLY A 508 -47.98 -9.09 -49.19
C GLY A 508 -49.14 -10.10 -49.11
N SER A 509 -49.78 -10.28 -47.95
CA SER A 509 -50.86 -11.28 -47.78
C SER A 509 -52.11 -10.77 -47.05
N ARG A 510 -52.52 -9.55 -47.37
CA ARG A 510 -53.92 -9.12 -47.22
C ARG A 510 -54.41 -8.51 -48.51
#